data_AF-A0A2M7AWA6-F1
#
_entry.id   AF-A0A2M7AWA6-F1
#
_cell.length_a   1.000
_cell.length_b   1.000
_cell.length_c   1.000
_cell.angle_alpha   90.00
_cell.angle_beta   90.00
_cell.angle_gamma   90.00
#
_symmetry.space_group_name_H-M   'P 1'
#
loop_
_entity.id
_entity.type
_entity.pdbx_description
1 polymer ?
#
loop_
_entity_poly.entity_id
_entity_poly.type
_entity_poly.pdbx_seq_one_letter_code
_entity_poly.pdbx_strand_id
1 'polypeptide(L)' 'MDHKKTKSILYFVKGMHCASCEILIEKGLLILPSIKQVDASAANGQV' A
#
# COMPACT_ATOMS: atom_id res chain seq x y z
N MET A 1 -26.02 0.33 10.40
CA MET A 1 -25.76 0.70 8.98
C MET A 1 -24.55 1.62 8.99
N ASP A 2 -23.37 1.02 9.08
CA ASP A 2 -22.13 1.70 9.42
C ASP A 2 -21.49 2.34 8.19
N HIS A 3 -21.52 3.68 8.12
CA HIS A 3 -20.79 4.46 7.13
C HIS A 3 -19.28 4.39 7.39
N LYS A 4 -18.66 3.26 7.04
CA LYS A 4 -17.20 3.06 7.17
C LYS A 4 -16.49 3.83 6.05
N LYS A 5 -16.27 5.14 6.25
CA LYS A 5 -15.55 6.01 5.31
C LYS A 5 -14.10 5.56 5.22
N THR A 6 -13.75 4.84 4.16
CA THR A 6 -12.37 4.39 3.90
C THR A 6 -11.76 5.36 2.90
N LYS A 7 -10.65 6.01 3.26
CA LYS A 7 -9.94 6.94 2.39
C LYS A 7 -8.83 6.19 1.68
N SER A 8 -8.93 6.05 0.37
CA SER A 8 -7.83 5.60 -0.48
C SER A 8 -6.92 6.78 -0.78
N ILE A 9 -5.61 6.56 -0.68
CA ILE A 9 -4.59 7.54 -1.04
C ILE A 9 -3.53 6.78 -1.82
N LEU A 10 -3.14 7.32 -2.97
CA LEU A 10 -2.08 6.77 -3.81
C LEU A 10 -0.79 7.55 -3.57
N TYR A 11 0.29 6.84 -3.28
CA TYR A 11 1.62 7.37 -3.08
C TYR A 11 2.58 6.81 -4.12
N PHE A 12 3.55 7.64 -4.54
CA PHE A 12 4.60 7.24 -5.47
C PHE A 12 5.89 7.00 -4.70
N VAL A 13 6.51 5.84 -4.89
CA VAL A 13 7.73 5.43 -4.19
C VAL A 13 8.87 5.33 -5.19
N LYS A 14 9.90 6.16 -4.98
CA LYS A 14 11.12 6.08 -5.77
C LYS A 14 11.92 4.83 -5.38
N GLY A 15 12.35 4.05 -6.38
CA GLY A 15 13.17 2.86 -6.17
C GLY A 15 12.40 1.55 -5.95
N MET A 16 11.07 1.57 -6.03
CA MET A 16 10.25 0.35 -6.01
C MET A 16 10.27 -0.35 -7.37
N HIS A 17 11.44 -0.84 -7.77
CA HIS A 17 11.64 -1.53 -9.06
C HIS A 17 11.68 -3.06 -8.90
N CYS A 18 11.58 -3.57 -7.67
CA CYS A 18 11.77 -4.97 -7.36
C CYS A 18 10.54 -5.58 -6.69
N ALA A 19 10.17 -6.81 -7.06
CA ALA A 19 9.05 -7.53 -6.44
C ALA A 19 9.23 -7.69 -4.91
N SER A 20 10.49 -7.83 -4.45
CA SER A 20 10.78 -7.85 -3.01
C SER A 20 10.44 -6.54 -2.31
N CYS A 21 10.63 -5.40 -3.00
CA CYS A 21 10.37 -4.06 -2.51
C CYS A 21 8.86 -3.84 -2.32
N GLU A 22 8.07 -4.28 -3.31
CA GLU A 22 6.60 -4.30 -3.27
C GLU A 22 6.09 -5.07 -2.05
N ILE A 23 6.50 -6.34 -1.90
CA ILE A 23 6.06 -7.21 -0.79
C ILE A 23 6.42 -6.61 0.58
N LEU A 24 7.62 -6.04 0.72
CA LEU A 24 8.06 -5.43 1.97
C LEU A 24 7.20 -4.23 2.36
N ILE A 25 6.87 -3.36 1.41
CA ILE A 25 6.05 -2.17 1.66
C ILE A 25 4.62 -2.58 1.97
N GLU A 26 4.05 -3.51 1.20
CA GLU A 26 2.69 -4.00 1.42
C GLU A 26 2.53 -4.60 2.81
N LYS A 27 3.43 -5.52 3.19
CA LYS A 27 3.44 -6.13 4.53
C LYS A 27 3.65 -5.09 5.63
N GLY A 28 4.56 -4.13 5.42
CA GLY A 28 4.81 -3.05 6.38
C GLY A 28 3.57 -2.21 6.67
N LEU A 29 2.80 -1.88 5.63
CA LEU A 29 1.56 -1.11 5.75
C LEU A 29 0.41 -1.94 6.32
N LEU A 30 0.28 -3.22 5.95
CA LEU A 30 -0.73 -4.14 6.48
C LEU A 30 -0.61 -4.37 8.00
N ILE A 31 0.57 -4.17 8.59
CA ILE A 31 0.77 -4.24 10.05
C ILE A 31 0.08 -3.07 10.77
N LEU A 32 -0.19 -1.95 10.08
CA LEU A 32 -0.80 -0.78 10.71
C LEU A 32 -2.30 -1.02 10.96
N PRO A 33 -2.79 -0.90 12.21
CA PRO A 33 -4.16 -1.26 12.57
C PRO A 33 -5.23 -0.35 11.95
N SER A 34 -4.84 0.81 11.42
CA SER A 34 -5.73 1.74 10.71
C SER A 34 -5.85 1.45 9.22
N ILE A 35 -5.01 0.57 8.68
CA ILE A 35 -5.00 0.21 7.27
C ILE A 35 -5.87 -1.03 7.07
N LYS A 36 -6.84 -0.94 6.16
CA LYS A 36 -7.75 -2.07 5.83
C LYS A 36 -7.28 -2.87 4.63
N GLN A 37 -6.63 -2.20 3.69
CA GLN A 37 -6.19 -2.76 2.41
C GLN A 37 -5.04 -1.91 1.90
N VAL A 38 -4.08 -2.57 1.27
CA VAL A 38 -2.91 -1.99 0.62
C VAL A 38 -2.76 -2.68 -0.72
N ASP A 39 -2.40 -1.93 -1.75
CA ASP A 39 -2.06 -2.45 -3.07
C ASP A 39 -0.73 -1.83 -3.47
N ALA A 40 0.34 -2.62 -3.52
CA ALA A 40 1.64 -2.14 -3.92
C ALA A 40 1.96 -2.65 -5.33
N SER A 41 2.54 -1.78 -6.17
CA SER A 41 2.92 -2.12 -7.54
C SER A 41 4.33 -1.64 -7.86
N ALA A 42 5.28 -2.57 -7.94
CA ALA A 42 6.65 -2.31 -8.38
C ALA A 42 6.75 -1.96 -9.86
N ALA A 43 5.77 -2.37 -10.68
CA ALA A 43 5.72 -1.98 -12.08
C ALA A 43 5.46 -0.47 -12.23
N ASN A 44 4.59 0.07 -11.37
CA ASN A 44 4.17 1.48 -11.42
C ASN A 44 4.89 2.37 -10.39
N GLY A 45 5.59 1.77 -9.43
CA GLY A 45 6.22 2.45 -8.30
C GLY A 45 5.21 3.13 -7.38
N GLN A 46 4.07 2.48 -7.11
CA GLN A 46 2.91 3.07 -6.42
C GLN A 46 2.40 2.19 -5.28
N VAL A 47 1.86 2.80 -4.22
CA VAL A 47 1.16 2.16 -3.09
C VAL A 47 -0.02 2.96 -2.56
#